data_AF-A0ABD1GLM1-F1
#
_entry.id   AF-A0ABD1GLM1-F1
#
_cell.length_a   1.000
_cell.length_b   1.000
_cell.length_c   1.000
_cell.angle_alpha   90.00
_cell.angle_beta   90.00
_cell.angle_gamma   90.00
#
_symmetry.space_group_name_H-M   'P 1'
#
loop_
_entity.id
_entity.type
_entity.pdbx_description
1 polymer ?
#
loop_
_entity_poly.entity_id
_entity_poly.type
_entity_poly.pdbx_seq_one_letter_code
_entity_poly.pdbx_strand_id
1 'polypeptide(L)'
;MANRSRQLYQPRRNNSSSSYSSYSDSTQSKIPKACNQNSNSSSIIYSNKTSSSSSKTGEFTSRIENSNHTDGDQDPPNLIGTCPFMCPVGERERRERLRDLAVFERLHGNPAKTSPALAVKKFSRTISSKDMKASDVRPVPVLEETLNYLLDLLHSSDHPFDVVHDFIFDRTRSIRQDLSMQNIVSDQVIRMYERMVKFHIISYHHLHRSSQTPNTASMSHLNLEQLMKALTTLFSLYEVNRASHSASPNEAEFFSLYLLLHLSPDNQVEPLSLWFRRIPSSVMESRAMSFARRILRYYRLGNYKRFISTTEEEASYLQYCIVEPYISEVRKLAVSCISYGGYKLQPYPVEHLSKILMMKSFQESDVEAFSVDCALETSDDGTGKGLVSTKQAVINKTSKEHNKYYELDSSRIERLCAELPAL
;
A
#
# COMPACT_ATOMS: atom_id res chain seq x y z
N MET A 1 -11.71 61.97 51.64
CA MET A 1 -10.61 62.72 52.27
C MET A 1 -9.86 61.77 53.19
N ALA A 2 -8.54 61.60 52.96
CA ALA A 2 -7.51 61.06 53.87
C ALA A 2 -7.76 59.64 54.48
N ASN A 3 -6.79 58.76 54.74
CA ASN A 3 -5.34 58.81 54.69
C ASN A 3 -4.79 57.36 54.71
N ARG A 4 -3.55 57.21 54.23
CA ARG A 4 -2.71 56.00 54.20
C ARG A 4 -2.37 55.45 55.58
N SER A 5 -1.95 54.17 55.65
CA SER A 5 -0.58 53.71 56.08
C SER A 5 -0.61 52.24 56.60
N ARG A 6 0.04 51.29 55.89
CA ARG A 6 1.38 50.66 56.16
C ARG A 6 1.42 49.73 57.39
N GLN A 7 1.51 48.41 57.18
CA GLN A 7 2.71 47.54 57.01
C GLN A 7 3.41 47.12 58.32
N LEU A 8 3.76 45.83 58.41
CA LEU A 8 5.04 45.20 58.82
C LEU A 8 4.76 43.85 59.53
N TYR A 9 5.11 42.70 58.94
CA TYR A 9 6.41 42.00 58.87
C TYR A 9 6.57 40.91 59.94
N GLN A 10 6.96 39.71 59.48
CA GLN A 10 7.05 38.42 60.19
C GLN A 10 8.19 38.33 61.22
N PRO A 11 8.19 37.30 62.08
CA PRO A 11 9.09 36.13 61.88
C PRO A 11 8.38 34.80 62.26
N ARG A 12 8.87 33.55 62.10
CA ARG A 12 10.21 32.95 62.18
C ARG A 12 10.12 31.48 61.69
N ARG A 13 11.20 30.96 61.10
CA ARG A 13 11.39 29.53 60.72
C ARG A 13 11.44 28.59 61.94
N ASN A 14 10.93 27.37 61.79
CA ASN A 14 11.58 26.15 62.30
C ASN A 14 11.10 24.89 61.55
N ASN A 15 12.07 24.05 61.16
CA ASN A 15 11.93 22.74 60.55
C ASN A 15 11.38 21.71 61.55
N SER A 16 10.55 20.77 61.10
CA SER A 16 10.81 19.31 61.15
C SER A 16 9.61 18.49 60.71
N SER A 17 9.90 17.55 59.79
CA SER A 17 9.25 16.27 59.51
C SER A 17 7.89 15.95 60.16
N SER A 18 6.87 15.74 59.34
CA SER A 18 5.72 14.91 59.69
C SER A 18 5.37 13.93 58.56
N SER A 19 5.48 12.65 58.90
CA SER A 19 4.79 11.54 58.28
C SER A 19 3.29 11.77 58.40
N TYR A 20 2.52 11.55 57.34
CA TYR A 20 1.07 11.39 57.47
C TYR A 20 0.56 10.25 56.62
N SER A 21 -0.08 9.33 57.33
CA SER A 21 -0.96 8.28 56.87
C SER A 21 -2.14 8.86 56.08
N SER A 22 -2.48 8.18 54.99
CA SER A 22 -3.65 8.44 54.18
C SER A 22 -4.84 7.64 54.69
N TYR A 23 -5.93 8.35 55.00
CA TYR A 23 -7.30 7.85 54.96
C TYR A 23 -8.19 8.95 54.39
N SER A 24 -8.81 8.70 53.23
CA SER A 24 -10.17 9.18 52.93
C SER A 24 -10.71 8.50 51.67
N ASP A 25 -11.93 8.04 51.83
CA ASP A 25 -12.75 7.27 50.90
C ASP A 25 -13.35 8.08 49.75
N SER A 26 -13.75 7.32 48.73
CA SER A 26 -14.93 7.50 47.87
C SER A 26 -14.91 8.54 46.72
N THR A 27 -14.80 8.05 45.48
CA THR A 27 -15.90 7.89 44.50
C THR A 27 -15.34 7.85 43.06
N GLN A 28 -15.23 6.65 42.48
CA GLN A 28 -14.87 6.45 41.06
C GLN A 28 -16.12 6.28 40.20
N SER A 29 -16.39 7.23 39.30
CA SER A 29 -17.25 6.99 38.13
C SER A 29 -16.46 6.19 37.08
N LYS A 30 -16.89 4.95 36.81
CA LYS A 30 -16.29 4.07 35.82
C LYS A 30 -16.69 4.48 34.39
N ILE A 31 -15.72 4.88 33.58
CA ILE A 31 -15.81 4.91 32.11
C ILE A 31 -15.37 3.53 31.61
N PRO A 32 -16.08 2.85 30.68
CA PRO A 32 -15.66 1.54 30.20
C PRO A 32 -14.42 1.64 29.29
N LYS A 33 -13.40 0.84 29.62
CA LYS A 33 -12.21 0.60 28.81
C LYS A 33 -12.54 -0.31 27.62
N ALA A 34 -11.91 -0.04 26.49
CA ALA A 34 -11.99 -0.84 25.26
C ALA A 34 -11.62 -2.31 25.51
N CYS A 35 -12.46 -3.22 25.01
CA CYS A 35 -12.23 -4.66 25.08
C CYS A 35 -11.09 -5.06 24.12
N ASN A 36 -9.98 -5.47 24.72
CA ASN A 36 -8.95 -6.27 24.08
C ASN A 36 -9.49 -7.71 23.97
N GLN A 37 -9.78 -8.20 22.77
CA GLN A 37 -10.16 -9.60 22.57
C GLN A 37 -8.95 -10.41 22.12
N ASN A 38 -8.32 -11.08 23.09
CA ASN A 38 -7.56 -12.30 22.87
C ASN A 38 -8.53 -13.38 22.40
N SER A 39 -8.39 -13.86 21.17
CA SER A 39 -9.02 -15.09 20.71
C SER A 39 -7.98 -16.22 20.74
N ASN A 40 -8.05 -17.04 21.80
CA ASN A 40 -7.44 -18.36 21.82
C ASN A 40 -8.00 -19.18 20.65
N SER A 41 -7.13 -19.57 19.72
CA SER A 41 -7.44 -20.54 18.67
C SER A 41 -6.59 -21.78 18.89
N SER A 42 -7.29 -22.88 19.16
CA SER A 42 -6.80 -24.23 19.42
C SER A 42 -5.86 -24.72 18.31
N SER A 43 -4.72 -25.28 18.72
CA SER A 43 -3.76 -25.95 17.86
C SER A 43 -4.33 -27.24 17.27
N ILE A 44 -4.55 -27.25 15.95
CA ILE A 44 -4.63 -28.49 15.17
C ILE A 44 -3.29 -28.64 14.45
N ILE A 45 -2.54 -29.66 14.88
CA ILE A 45 -1.24 -30.04 14.32
C ILE A 45 -1.49 -30.68 12.95
N TYR A 46 -1.13 -29.98 11.88
CA TYR A 46 -0.79 -30.59 10.60
C TYR A 46 0.71 -30.46 10.39
N SER A 47 1.40 -31.58 10.53
CA SER A 47 2.82 -31.76 10.27
C SER A 47 3.07 -31.77 8.76
N ASN A 48 3.49 -30.62 8.21
CA ASN A 48 4.10 -30.55 6.89
C ASN A 48 5.57 -30.11 7.02
N LYS A 49 6.47 -31.03 6.67
CA LYS A 49 7.91 -30.81 6.54
C LYS A 49 8.17 -29.73 5.48
N THR A 50 8.54 -28.53 5.91
CA THR A 50 9.12 -27.50 5.04
C THR A 50 10.64 -27.57 5.13
N SER A 51 11.26 -28.01 4.04
CA SER A 51 12.69 -27.88 3.78
C SER A 51 13.06 -26.40 3.73
N SER A 52 13.85 -25.94 4.69
CA SER A 52 14.41 -24.59 4.71
C SER A 52 15.41 -24.42 3.56
N SER A 53 15.00 -23.70 2.52
CA SER A 53 15.91 -23.18 1.49
C SER A 53 16.14 -21.69 1.75
N SER A 54 17.22 -21.39 2.44
CA SER A 54 17.76 -20.05 2.66
C SER A 54 18.18 -19.43 1.32
N SER A 55 17.28 -18.63 0.74
CA SER A 55 17.58 -17.83 -0.45
C SER A 55 18.19 -16.50 -0.01
N LYS A 56 19.51 -16.38 -0.16
CA LYS A 56 20.26 -15.12 0.00
C LYS A 56 19.73 -14.08 -0.99
N THR A 57 19.01 -13.07 -0.49
CA THR A 57 18.68 -11.86 -1.26
C THR A 57 19.67 -10.76 -0.92
N GLY A 58 20.56 -10.52 -1.87
CA GLY A 58 21.13 -9.22 -2.26
C GLY A 58 21.55 -8.23 -1.17
N GLU A 59 22.85 -8.20 -0.93
CA GLU A 59 23.63 -7.07 -0.40
C GLU A 59 23.39 -5.81 -1.25
N PHE A 60 22.46 -4.94 -0.85
CA PHE A 60 22.40 -3.57 -1.38
C PHE A 60 22.41 -2.51 -0.25
N THR A 61 22.35 -2.94 1.01
CA THR A 61 22.17 -2.03 2.16
C THR A 61 23.41 -1.86 3.05
N SER A 62 24.61 -2.26 2.62
CA SER A 62 25.80 -2.21 3.50
C SER A 62 27.12 -1.77 2.84
N ARG A 63 27.11 -0.99 1.75
CA ARG A 63 28.35 -0.51 1.12
C ARG A 63 28.51 1.01 1.04
N ILE A 64 27.86 1.77 1.92
CA ILE A 64 28.14 3.21 2.06
C ILE A 64 28.33 3.56 3.53
N GLU A 65 29.35 2.98 4.17
CA GLU A 65 29.92 3.55 5.40
C GLU A 65 31.45 3.38 5.39
N ASN A 66 32.14 4.53 5.47
CA ASN A 66 33.54 4.75 5.85
C ASN A 66 34.68 4.18 4.98
N SER A 67 35.07 4.95 3.95
CA SER A 67 36.41 4.85 3.35
C SER A 67 37.44 5.62 4.21
N ASN A 68 38.09 4.91 5.12
CA ASN A 68 39.40 5.28 5.64
C ASN A 68 40.20 4.01 5.89
N HIS A 69 40.57 3.29 4.83
CA HIS A 69 41.75 2.43 4.80
C HIS A 69 42.19 2.20 3.35
N THR A 70 43.47 2.45 3.13
CA THR A 70 44.24 2.24 1.91
C THR A 70 44.44 0.74 1.65
N ASP A 71 43.86 0.21 0.58
CA ASP A 71 44.53 -0.78 -0.29
C ASP A 71 43.77 -0.90 -1.63
N GLY A 72 44.52 -1.06 -2.72
CA GLY A 72 44.03 -0.91 -4.09
C GLY A 72 43.13 -2.03 -4.58
N ASP A 73 41.82 -1.88 -4.39
CA ASP A 73 40.79 -2.67 -5.08
C ASP A 73 40.17 -1.80 -6.19
N GLN A 74 40.48 -2.11 -7.45
CA GLN A 74 39.81 -1.51 -8.59
C GLN A 74 38.37 -2.04 -8.58
N ASP A 75 37.39 -1.15 -8.38
CA ASP A 75 35.97 -1.50 -8.52
C ASP A 75 35.79 -2.29 -9.84
N PRO A 76 35.16 -3.48 -9.82
CA PRO A 76 35.00 -4.27 -11.03
C PRO A 76 34.24 -3.44 -12.07
N PRO A 77 34.64 -3.51 -13.36
CA PRO A 77 34.01 -2.71 -14.40
C PRO A 77 32.50 -2.97 -14.41
N ASN A 78 31.71 -1.89 -14.38
CA ASN A 78 30.25 -1.97 -14.45
C ASN A 78 29.85 -2.84 -15.64
N LEU A 79 29.12 -3.93 -15.38
CA LEU A 79 28.59 -4.80 -16.43
C LEU A 79 27.62 -3.96 -17.27
N ILE A 80 27.96 -3.67 -18.53
CA ILE A 80 27.07 -3.00 -19.47
C ILE A 80 26.40 -4.06 -20.34
N GLY A 81 25.06 -4.11 -20.32
CA GLY A 81 24.30 -5.04 -21.14
C GLY A 81 24.42 -4.72 -22.64
N THR A 82 24.49 -5.76 -23.47
CA THR A 82 24.59 -5.62 -24.93
C THR A 82 23.51 -6.39 -25.69
N CYS A 83 22.52 -6.97 -24.99
CA CYS A 83 21.38 -7.64 -25.64
C CYS A 83 20.50 -6.62 -26.40
N PRO A 84 20.39 -6.68 -27.74
CA PRO A 84 19.62 -5.70 -28.50
C PRO A 84 18.11 -6.02 -28.55
N PHE A 85 17.65 -7.06 -27.86
CA PHE A 85 16.28 -7.56 -27.91
C PHE A 85 15.63 -7.57 -26.52
N MET A 86 14.29 -7.59 -26.47
CA MET A 86 13.53 -7.76 -25.22
C MET A 86 13.82 -9.08 -24.48
N CYS A 87 14.35 -10.09 -25.19
CA CYS A 87 14.81 -11.36 -24.65
C CYS A 87 16.12 -11.81 -25.34
N PRO A 88 17.17 -12.18 -24.58
CA PRO A 88 18.40 -12.74 -25.14
C PRO A 88 18.15 -13.97 -26.02
N VAL A 89 18.92 -14.09 -27.10
CA VAL A 89 18.75 -15.17 -28.11
C VAL A 89 18.83 -16.55 -27.46
N GLY A 90 19.85 -16.80 -26.63
CA GLY A 90 20.05 -18.09 -25.97
C GLY A 90 18.92 -18.44 -24.98
N GLU A 91 18.36 -17.45 -24.29
CA GLU A 91 17.17 -17.67 -23.47
C GLU A 91 15.95 -18.02 -24.32
N ARG A 92 15.72 -17.28 -25.41
CA ARG A 92 14.59 -17.50 -26.33
C ARG A 92 14.61 -18.92 -26.90
N GLU A 93 15.74 -19.37 -27.45
CA GLU A 93 15.91 -20.72 -27.99
C GLU A 93 15.75 -21.81 -26.92
N ARG A 94 16.25 -21.56 -25.71
CA ARG A 94 16.06 -22.47 -24.57
C ARG A 94 14.58 -22.60 -24.21
N ARG A 95 13.85 -21.49 -24.16
CA ARG A 95 12.42 -21.47 -23.81
C ARG A 95 11.53 -22.08 -24.90
N GLU A 96 11.87 -21.95 -26.17
CA GLU A 96 11.22 -22.70 -27.27
C GLU A 96 11.41 -24.21 -27.12
N ARG A 97 12.65 -24.66 -26.90
CA ARG A 97 12.96 -26.09 -26.70
C ARG A 97 12.23 -26.68 -25.50
N LEU A 98 12.15 -25.95 -24.40
CA LEU A 98 11.49 -26.38 -23.17
C LEU A 98 9.97 -26.13 -23.15
N ARG A 99 9.41 -25.50 -24.19
CA ARG A 99 8.00 -25.08 -24.26
C ARG A 99 7.56 -24.20 -23.06
N ASP A 100 8.47 -23.36 -22.58
CA ASP A 100 8.26 -22.42 -21.46
C ASP A 100 7.95 -21.00 -21.99
N LEU A 101 6.97 -20.90 -22.91
CA LEU A 101 6.50 -19.63 -23.48
C LEU A 101 5.15 -19.23 -22.88
N ALA A 102 5.08 -18.02 -22.34
CA ALA A 102 3.84 -17.41 -21.88
C ALA A 102 2.92 -17.12 -23.08
N VAL A 103 1.63 -16.93 -22.84
CA VAL A 103 0.63 -16.76 -23.91
C VAL A 103 0.99 -15.60 -24.86
N PHE A 104 1.45 -14.48 -24.31
CA PHE A 104 1.87 -13.29 -25.07
C PHE A 104 3.14 -13.48 -25.90
N GLU A 105 3.90 -14.55 -25.66
CA GLU A 105 5.16 -14.82 -26.35
C GLU A 105 4.98 -15.81 -27.50
N ARG A 106 3.78 -16.36 -27.71
CA ARG A 106 3.53 -17.45 -28.66
C ARG A 106 3.23 -16.93 -30.05
N LEU A 107 4.06 -17.33 -31.01
CA LEU A 107 3.83 -17.01 -32.42
C LEU A 107 2.61 -17.80 -32.94
N HIS A 108 1.56 -17.09 -33.33
CA HIS A 108 0.27 -17.67 -33.75
C HIS A 108 -0.32 -18.65 -32.71
N GLY A 109 -0.11 -18.37 -31.41
CA GLY A 109 -0.58 -19.23 -30.32
C GLY A 109 0.19 -20.54 -30.12
N ASN A 110 1.23 -20.81 -30.92
CA ASN A 110 2.02 -22.03 -30.81
C ASN A 110 2.90 -22.02 -29.54
N PRO A 111 2.75 -22.97 -28.60
CA PRO A 111 3.50 -23.00 -27.34
C PRO A 111 4.99 -23.34 -27.51
N ALA A 112 5.44 -23.75 -28.70
CA ALA A 112 6.82 -24.12 -29.00
C ALA A 112 7.53 -23.12 -29.94
N LYS A 113 6.86 -22.04 -30.36
CA LYS A 113 7.44 -21.04 -31.27
C LYS A 113 7.21 -19.62 -30.76
N THR A 114 8.23 -18.79 -30.83
CA THR A 114 8.17 -17.36 -30.54
C THR A 114 8.85 -16.55 -31.62
N SER A 115 8.92 -15.23 -31.45
CA SER A 115 9.68 -14.32 -32.31
C SER A 115 10.45 -13.32 -31.44
N PRO A 116 11.53 -12.68 -31.97
CA PRO A 116 12.24 -11.64 -31.24
C PRO A 116 11.36 -10.46 -30.80
N ALA A 117 10.25 -10.21 -31.51
CA ALA A 117 9.31 -9.14 -31.22
C ALA A 117 8.29 -9.49 -30.12
N LEU A 118 8.13 -10.77 -29.77
CA LEU A 118 7.18 -11.23 -28.75
C LEU A 118 7.88 -11.68 -27.46
N ALA A 119 9.05 -12.30 -27.57
CA ALA A 119 9.76 -12.88 -26.43
C ALA A 119 10.30 -11.78 -25.49
N VAL A 120 9.94 -11.87 -24.20
CA VAL A 120 10.47 -10.97 -23.16
C VAL A 120 11.24 -11.79 -22.12
N LYS A 121 12.41 -11.31 -21.72
CA LYS A 121 13.28 -11.99 -20.74
C LYS A 121 12.52 -12.30 -19.45
N LYS A 122 12.47 -13.57 -19.06
CA LYS A 122 11.82 -14.05 -17.82
C LYS A 122 12.69 -13.70 -16.62
N PHE A 123 12.08 -13.47 -15.46
CA PHE A 123 12.85 -13.25 -14.23
C PHE A 123 13.57 -14.54 -13.79
N SER A 124 14.86 -14.43 -13.45
CA SER A 124 15.63 -15.57 -12.92
C SER A 124 15.84 -15.44 -11.41
N ARG A 125 15.41 -16.44 -10.63
CA ARG A 125 15.65 -16.47 -9.16
C ARG A 125 17.12 -16.69 -8.81
N THR A 126 17.83 -17.42 -9.66
CA THR A 126 19.23 -17.79 -9.46
C THR A 126 20.05 -17.19 -10.59
N ILE A 127 20.87 -16.20 -10.27
CA ILE A 127 21.89 -15.70 -11.19
C ILE A 127 23.24 -16.14 -10.67
N SER A 128 24.01 -16.81 -11.52
CA SER A 128 25.44 -17.01 -11.30
C SER A 128 26.17 -15.83 -11.94
N SER A 129 26.69 -14.90 -11.14
CA SER A 129 27.44 -13.76 -11.65
C SER A 129 28.70 -14.16 -12.43
N LYS A 130 29.19 -15.39 -12.25
CA LYS A 130 30.35 -15.94 -12.98
C LYS A 130 30.04 -16.35 -14.42
N ASP A 131 28.78 -16.64 -14.74
CA ASP A 131 28.38 -17.16 -16.06
C ASP A 131 27.61 -16.12 -16.90
N MET A 132 27.32 -14.95 -16.32
CA MET A 132 26.57 -13.87 -16.98
C MET A 132 27.43 -13.15 -18.00
N LYS A 133 27.02 -13.20 -19.27
CA LYS A 133 27.65 -12.42 -20.35
C LYS A 133 26.91 -11.09 -20.53
N ALA A 134 27.61 -10.09 -21.05
CA ALA A 134 27.00 -8.82 -21.43
C ALA A 134 25.82 -9.01 -22.41
N SER A 135 25.91 -10.01 -23.30
CA SER A 135 24.84 -10.36 -24.26
C SER A 135 23.57 -10.91 -23.62
N ASP A 136 23.61 -11.28 -22.34
CA ASP A 136 22.47 -11.79 -21.60
C ASP A 136 21.73 -10.69 -20.82
N VAL A 137 22.27 -9.47 -20.78
CA VAL A 137 21.71 -8.31 -20.08
C VAL A 137 21.30 -7.26 -21.11
N ARG A 138 20.09 -6.70 -20.95
CA ARG A 138 19.56 -5.66 -21.84
C ARG A 138 20.09 -4.27 -21.42
N PRO A 139 20.57 -3.43 -22.34
CA PRO A 139 20.92 -2.05 -22.04
C PRO A 139 19.66 -1.22 -21.75
N VAL A 140 19.84 -0.07 -21.09
CA VAL A 140 18.74 0.81 -20.65
C VAL A 140 17.73 1.16 -21.75
N PRO A 141 18.13 1.54 -22.99
CA PRO A 141 17.16 1.85 -24.05
C PRO A 141 16.24 0.67 -24.38
N VAL A 142 16.80 -0.54 -24.48
CA VAL A 142 16.03 -1.77 -24.75
C VAL A 142 15.12 -2.10 -23.57
N LEU A 143 15.56 -1.85 -22.32
CA LEU A 143 14.73 -2.05 -21.14
C LEU A 143 13.54 -1.08 -21.09
N GLU A 144 13.72 0.17 -21.50
CA GLU A 144 12.64 1.16 -21.59
C GLU A 144 11.62 0.79 -22.68
N GLU A 145 12.09 0.41 -23.87
CA GLU A 145 11.24 -0.11 -24.95
C GLU A 145 10.48 -1.37 -24.51
N THR A 146 11.15 -2.27 -23.79
CA THR A 146 10.51 -3.46 -23.23
C THR A 146 9.42 -3.06 -22.22
N LEU A 147 9.68 -2.07 -21.36
CA LEU A 147 8.70 -1.59 -20.39
C LEU A 147 7.48 -0.98 -21.08
N ASN A 148 7.68 -0.18 -22.14
CA ASN A 148 6.59 0.36 -22.97
C ASN A 148 5.73 -0.77 -23.53
N TYR A 149 6.35 -1.75 -24.20
CA TYR A 149 5.65 -2.92 -24.74
C TYR A 149 4.83 -3.65 -23.66
N LEU A 150 5.40 -3.85 -22.47
CA LEU A 150 4.69 -4.53 -21.37
C LEU A 150 3.50 -3.73 -20.86
N LEU A 151 3.62 -2.41 -20.70
CA LEU A 151 2.55 -1.58 -20.19
C LEU A 151 1.43 -1.37 -21.22
N ASP A 152 1.75 -1.37 -22.51
CA ASP A 152 0.75 -1.33 -23.59
C ASP A 152 -0.19 -2.55 -23.54
N LEU A 153 0.33 -3.72 -23.12
CA LEU A 153 -0.49 -4.94 -22.95
C LEU A 153 -1.61 -4.79 -21.92
N LEU A 154 -1.53 -3.85 -20.97
CA LEU A 154 -2.62 -3.60 -20.02
C LEU A 154 -3.87 -3.04 -20.69
N HIS A 155 -3.69 -2.31 -21.79
CA HIS A 155 -4.78 -1.65 -22.50
C HIS A 155 -5.19 -2.38 -23.78
N SER A 156 -4.24 -3.07 -24.43
CA SER A 156 -4.47 -3.67 -25.75
C SER A 156 -4.79 -5.16 -25.73
N SER A 157 -4.77 -5.82 -24.56
CA SER A 157 -4.93 -7.26 -24.44
C SER A 157 -6.38 -7.66 -24.20
N ASP A 158 -6.87 -8.63 -24.98
CA ASP A 158 -8.18 -9.27 -24.77
C ASP A 158 -8.15 -10.35 -23.66
N HIS A 159 -6.98 -10.63 -23.09
CA HIS A 159 -6.84 -11.61 -22.01
C HIS A 159 -7.35 -11.10 -20.66
N PRO A 160 -7.85 -12.00 -19.78
CA PRO A 160 -8.17 -11.67 -18.40
C PRO A 160 -7.02 -10.96 -17.66
N PHE A 161 -7.38 -10.02 -16.78
CA PHE A 161 -6.41 -9.16 -16.09
C PHE A 161 -5.35 -9.96 -15.32
N ASP A 162 -5.72 -11.05 -14.67
CA ASP A 162 -4.81 -11.93 -13.93
C ASP A 162 -3.71 -12.53 -14.81
N VAL A 163 -4.06 -12.92 -16.05
CA VAL A 163 -3.10 -13.44 -17.03
C VAL A 163 -2.13 -12.35 -17.49
N VAL A 164 -2.65 -11.15 -17.78
CA VAL A 164 -1.83 -9.99 -18.17
C VAL A 164 -0.92 -9.56 -17.02
N HIS A 165 -1.47 -9.44 -15.81
CA HIS A 165 -0.76 -9.12 -14.58
C HIS A 165 0.41 -10.08 -14.36
N ASP A 166 0.19 -11.40 -14.38
CA ASP A 166 1.23 -12.37 -14.07
C ASP A 166 2.41 -12.29 -15.05
N PHE A 167 2.12 -12.00 -16.32
CA PHE A 167 3.15 -11.77 -17.32
C PHE A 167 3.96 -10.51 -17.03
N ILE A 168 3.30 -9.36 -16.88
CA ILE A 168 3.98 -8.07 -16.64
C ILE A 168 4.71 -8.10 -15.29
N PHE A 169 4.11 -8.67 -14.25
CA PHE A 169 4.69 -8.86 -12.93
C PHE A 169 6.03 -9.60 -12.99
N ASP A 170 6.11 -10.71 -13.74
CA ASP A 170 7.37 -11.44 -13.90
C ASP A 170 8.39 -10.64 -14.74
N ARG A 171 7.96 -10.05 -15.86
CA ARG A 171 8.88 -9.36 -16.79
C ARG A 171 9.42 -8.05 -16.24
N THR A 172 8.64 -7.30 -15.46
CA THR A 172 9.12 -6.09 -14.75
C THR A 172 10.15 -6.44 -13.67
N ARG A 173 10.04 -7.59 -13.00
CA ARG A 173 11.12 -8.08 -12.11
C ARG A 173 12.40 -8.38 -12.87
N SER A 174 12.30 -8.94 -14.08
CA SER A 174 13.45 -9.15 -14.96
C SER A 174 14.08 -7.83 -15.41
N ILE A 175 13.28 -6.81 -15.73
CA ILE A 175 13.77 -5.46 -16.06
C ILE A 175 14.55 -4.88 -14.88
N ARG A 176 13.97 -4.90 -13.67
CA ARG A 176 14.64 -4.43 -12.44
C ARG A 176 15.93 -5.19 -12.18
N GLN A 177 15.93 -6.51 -12.40
CA GLN A 177 17.11 -7.35 -12.26
C GLN A 177 18.24 -6.91 -13.20
N ASP A 178 17.93 -6.64 -14.47
CA ASP A 178 18.92 -6.11 -15.44
C ASP A 178 19.40 -4.70 -15.08
N LEU A 179 18.52 -3.82 -14.58
CA LEU A 179 18.90 -2.49 -14.11
C LEU A 179 19.86 -2.57 -12.91
N SER A 180 19.55 -3.42 -11.93
CA SER A 180 20.40 -3.63 -10.75
C SER A 180 21.76 -4.23 -11.10
N MET A 181 21.83 -5.15 -12.08
CA MET A 181 23.12 -5.72 -12.51
C MET A 181 24.05 -4.69 -13.17
N GLN A 182 23.48 -3.66 -13.80
CA GLN A 182 24.26 -2.64 -14.50
C GLN A 182 24.68 -1.47 -13.59
N ASN A 183 24.12 -1.38 -12.37
CA ASN A 183 24.38 -0.30 -11.40
C ASN A 183 24.23 1.12 -11.98
N ILE A 184 23.27 1.34 -12.88
CA ILE A 184 23.06 2.63 -13.54
C ILE A 184 22.08 3.48 -12.74
N VAL A 185 22.47 4.72 -12.44
CA VAL A 185 21.59 5.76 -11.87
C VAL A 185 21.43 6.85 -12.92
N SER A 186 20.19 7.09 -13.35
CA SER A 186 19.83 8.19 -14.25
C SER A 186 18.35 8.52 -14.12
N ASP A 187 17.95 9.72 -14.56
CA ASP A 187 16.54 10.12 -14.57
C ASP A 187 15.67 9.16 -15.41
N GLN A 188 16.23 8.55 -16.45
CA GLN A 188 15.54 7.54 -17.26
C GLN A 188 15.22 6.29 -16.42
N VAL A 189 16.20 5.78 -15.67
CA VAL A 189 16.00 4.62 -14.78
C VAL A 189 14.99 4.95 -13.67
N ILE A 190 15.06 6.16 -13.10
CA ILE A 190 14.09 6.63 -12.10
C ILE A 190 12.67 6.59 -12.69
N ARG A 191 12.44 7.20 -13.86
CA ARG A 191 11.13 7.17 -14.53
C ARG A 191 10.65 5.75 -14.80
N MET A 192 11.52 4.82 -15.18
CA MET A 192 11.14 3.42 -15.36
C MET A 192 10.66 2.78 -14.05
N TYR A 193 11.36 3.01 -12.93
CA TYR A 193 10.92 2.54 -11.62
C TYR A 193 9.59 3.17 -11.19
N GLU A 194 9.41 4.47 -11.41
CA GLU A 194 8.14 5.16 -11.17
C GLU A 194 6.98 4.46 -11.90
N ARG A 195 7.13 4.16 -13.20
CA ARG A 195 6.11 3.46 -14.01
C ARG A 195 5.84 2.03 -13.53
N MET A 196 6.88 1.28 -13.17
CA MET A 196 6.71 -0.07 -12.59
C MET A 196 5.97 -0.03 -11.24
N VAL A 197 6.23 0.98 -10.39
CA VAL A 197 5.50 1.18 -9.14
C VAL A 197 4.03 1.52 -9.41
N LYS A 198 3.74 2.39 -10.39
CA LYS A 198 2.37 2.72 -10.81
C LYS A 198 1.61 1.47 -11.26
N PHE A 199 2.23 0.65 -12.11
CA PHE A 199 1.67 -0.65 -12.51
C PHE A 199 1.31 -1.52 -11.31
N HIS A 200 2.22 -1.67 -10.34
CA HIS A 200 1.97 -2.48 -9.16
C HIS A 200 0.86 -1.93 -8.27
N ILE A 201 0.70 -0.61 -8.13
CA ILE A 201 -0.39 0.01 -7.36
C ILE A 201 -1.73 -0.23 -8.03
N ILE A 202 -1.81 -0.01 -9.35
CA ILE A 202 -3.02 -0.27 -10.13
C ILE A 202 -3.37 -1.76 -10.07
N SER A 203 -2.38 -2.63 -10.20
CA SER A 203 -2.58 -4.07 -10.07
C SER A 203 -3.06 -4.49 -8.69
N TYR A 204 -2.51 -3.90 -7.62
CA TYR A 204 -2.96 -4.15 -6.25
C TYR A 204 -4.45 -3.84 -6.10
N HIS A 205 -4.88 -2.71 -6.64
CA HIS A 205 -6.26 -2.26 -6.63
C HIS A 205 -7.21 -3.18 -7.41
N HIS A 206 -6.86 -3.55 -8.64
CA HIS A 206 -7.64 -4.49 -9.45
C HIS A 206 -7.73 -5.89 -8.82
N LEU A 207 -6.62 -6.41 -8.30
CA LEU A 207 -6.57 -7.71 -7.63
C LEU A 207 -7.40 -7.70 -6.34
N HIS A 208 -7.45 -6.58 -5.61
CA HIS A 208 -8.28 -6.45 -4.42
C HIS A 208 -9.77 -6.49 -4.76
N ARG A 209 -10.23 -5.74 -5.78
CA ARG A 209 -11.63 -5.78 -6.25
C ARG A 209 -12.04 -7.17 -6.74
N SER A 210 -11.08 -7.92 -7.28
CA SER A 210 -11.28 -9.28 -7.80
C SER A 210 -10.99 -10.38 -6.77
N SER A 211 -10.73 -10.04 -5.50
CA SER A 211 -10.19 -10.94 -4.45
C SER A 211 -11.17 -12.03 -3.94
N GLN A 212 -12.11 -12.44 -4.77
CA GLN A 212 -13.12 -13.45 -4.45
C GLN A 212 -12.55 -14.87 -4.47
N THR A 213 -11.34 -15.07 -5.03
CA THR A 213 -10.67 -16.38 -5.11
C THR A 213 -9.38 -16.44 -4.27
N PRO A 214 -9.00 -17.62 -3.75
CA PRO A 214 -7.73 -17.78 -3.05
C PRO A 214 -6.50 -17.43 -3.91
N ASN A 215 -6.59 -17.65 -5.23
CA ASN A 215 -5.50 -17.35 -6.17
C ASN A 215 -5.21 -15.84 -6.23
N THR A 216 -6.26 -15.03 -6.38
CA THR A 216 -6.16 -13.55 -6.42
C THR A 216 -5.59 -12.95 -5.14
N ALA A 217 -5.86 -13.56 -3.98
CA ALA A 217 -5.30 -13.11 -2.70
C ALA A 217 -3.78 -13.36 -2.63
N SER A 218 -3.32 -14.53 -3.10
CA SER A 218 -1.89 -14.84 -3.18
C SER A 218 -1.16 -13.92 -4.17
N MET A 219 -1.76 -13.68 -5.34
CA MET A 219 -1.23 -12.73 -6.33
C MET A 219 -1.11 -11.32 -5.75
N SER A 220 -2.14 -10.84 -5.05
CA SER A 220 -2.14 -9.51 -4.41
C SER A 220 -1.02 -9.37 -3.39
N HIS A 221 -0.81 -10.38 -2.54
CA HIS A 221 0.28 -10.41 -1.57
C HIS A 221 1.66 -10.35 -2.25
N LEU A 222 1.89 -11.18 -3.27
CA LEU A 222 3.16 -11.18 -4.02
C LEU A 222 3.38 -9.86 -4.78
N ASN A 223 2.31 -9.28 -5.33
CA ASN A 223 2.35 -7.96 -5.97
C ASN A 223 2.78 -6.87 -4.98
N LEU A 224 2.19 -6.85 -3.78
CA LEU A 224 2.55 -5.91 -2.72
C LEU A 224 4.01 -6.07 -2.27
N GLU A 225 4.52 -7.30 -2.16
CA GLU A 225 5.93 -7.54 -1.84
C GLU A 225 6.87 -6.94 -2.90
N GLN A 226 6.55 -7.12 -4.19
CA GLN A 226 7.37 -6.55 -5.27
C GLN A 226 7.24 -5.03 -5.38
N LEU A 227 6.05 -4.48 -5.10
CA LEU A 227 5.80 -3.05 -4.98
C LEU A 227 6.71 -2.43 -3.92
N MET A 228 6.73 -3.00 -2.71
CA MET A 228 7.58 -2.50 -1.62
C MET A 228 9.06 -2.55 -2.01
N LYS A 229 9.52 -3.63 -2.63
CA LYS A 229 10.90 -3.74 -3.14
C LYS A 229 11.21 -2.71 -4.24
N ALA A 230 10.27 -2.45 -5.14
CA ALA A 230 10.45 -1.44 -6.18
C ALA A 230 10.54 -0.03 -5.59
N LEU A 231 9.68 0.30 -4.61
CA LEU A 231 9.71 1.58 -3.89
C LEU A 231 11.01 1.77 -3.12
N THR A 232 11.50 0.74 -2.42
CA THR A 232 12.81 0.83 -1.72
C THR A 232 13.94 1.14 -2.69
N THR A 233 14.01 0.47 -3.85
CA THR A 233 15.02 0.79 -4.86
C THR A 233 14.81 2.20 -5.42
N LEU A 234 13.58 2.61 -5.72
CA LEU A 234 13.28 3.95 -6.21
C LEU A 234 13.73 5.04 -5.22
N PHE A 235 13.54 4.85 -3.92
CA PHE A 235 14.00 5.79 -2.90
C PHE A 235 15.53 5.87 -2.82
N SER A 236 16.23 4.74 -2.96
CA SER A 236 17.69 4.76 -3.05
C SER A 236 18.18 5.51 -4.31
N LEU A 237 17.47 5.36 -5.44
CA LEU A 237 17.78 6.08 -6.67
C LEU A 237 17.56 7.59 -6.50
N TYR A 238 16.47 8.01 -5.84
CA TYR A 238 16.25 9.42 -5.52
C TYR A 238 17.33 10.00 -4.62
N GLU A 239 17.77 9.26 -3.61
CA GLU A 239 18.83 9.69 -2.71
C GLU A 239 20.15 9.90 -3.45
N VAL A 240 20.57 8.92 -4.26
CA VAL A 240 21.79 9.01 -5.07
C VAL A 240 21.66 10.13 -6.12
N ASN A 241 20.51 10.24 -6.80
CA ASN A 241 20.31 11.29 -7.79
C ASN A 241 20.35 12.69 -7.17
N ARG A 242 19.82 12.86 -5.96
CA ARG A 242 19.88 14.14 -5.23
C ARG A 242 21.31 14.50 -4.79
N ALA A 243 22.17 13.51 -4.57
CA ALA A 243 23.57 13.75 -4.25
C ALA A 243 24.38 14.23 -5.47
N SER A 244 23.97 13.86 -6.69
CA SER A 244 24.67 14.17 -7.94
C SER A 244 23.99 15.25 -8.80
N HIS A 245 22.69 15.45 -8.66
CA HIS A 245 21.84 16.33 -9.47
C HIS A 245 20.73 16.98 -8.63
N SER A 246 19.74 17.60 -9.27
CA SER A 246 18.57 18.18 -8.60
C SER A 246 17.58 17.12 -8.11
N ALA A 247 16.74 17.50 -7.13
CA ALA A 247 15.65 16.65 -6.65
C ALA A 247 14.69 16.25 -7.79
N SER A 248 14.22 15.00 -7.77
CA SER A 248 13.30 14.51 -8.80
C SER A 248 11.89 15.05 -8.52
N PRO A 249 11.14 15.49 -9.55
CA PRO A 249 9.87 16.20 -9.36
C PRO A 249 8.78 15.34 -8.70
N ASN A 250 8.81 14.02 -8.91
CA ASN A 250 7.77 13.10 -8.46
C ASN A 250 8.05 12.47 -7.09
N GLU A 251 9.18 12.78 -6.43
CA GLU A 251 9.55 12.16 -5.14
C GLU A 251 8.39 12.19 -4.14
N ALA A 252 7.76 13.36 -4.00
CA ALA A 252 6.65 13.59 -3.09
C ALA A 252 5.47 12.63 -3.30
N GLU A 253 5.13 12.32 -4.55
CA GLU A 253 4.08 11.37 -4.89
C GLU A 253 4.43 9.98 -4.35
N PHE A 254 5.60 9.45 -4.70
CA PHE A 254 6.01 8.10 -4.35
C PHE A 254 6.24 7.89 -2.84
N PHE A 255 6.81 8.88 -2.16
CA PHE A 255 6.89 8.86 -0.69
C PHE A 255 5.48 8.85 -0.06
N SER A 256 4.52 9.60 -0.61
CA SER A 256 3.14 9.59 -0.11
C SER A 256 2.46 8.24 -0.30
N LEU A 257 2.68 7.58 -1.45
CA LEU A 257 2.13 6.26 -1.76
C LEU A 257 2.68 5.21 -0.80
N TYR A 258 3.99 5.22 -0.55
CA TYR A 258 4.60 4.32 0.43
C TYR A 258 4.01 4.52 1.83
N LEU A 259 3.81 5.76 2.28
CA LEU A 259 3.18 6.02 3.58
C LEU A 259 1.74 5.47 3.66
N LEU A 260 0.96 5.55 2.58
CA LEU A 260 -0.40 5.00 2.55
C LEU A 260 -0.42 3.47 2.59
N LEU A 261 0.59 2.78 2.04
CA LEU A 261 0.71 1.32 2.15
C LEU A 261 0.83 0.84 3.61
N HIS A 262 1.19 1.74 4.53
CA HIS A 262 1.29 1.47 5.98
C HIS A 262 -0.04 1.63 6.73
N LEU A 263 -1.16 1.82 6.01
CA LEU A 263 -2.50 1.70 6.58
C LEU A 263 -2.73 0.29 7.12
N SER A 264 -2.26 -0.75 6.42
CA SER A 264 -2.20 -2.10 7.01
C SER A 264 -0.98 -2.22 7.93
N PRO A 265 -1.17 -2.66 9.20
CA PRO A 265 -0.06 -2.92 10.11
C PRO A 265 0.86 -4.05 9.63
N ASP A 266 0.35 -4.99 8.82
CA ASP A 266 1.13 -6.13 8.31
C ASP A 266 2.21 -5.71 7.31
N ASN A 267 2.11 -4.51 6.75
CA ASN A 267 3.03 -3.98 5.73
C ASN A 267 4.22 -3.23 6.35
N GLN A 268 4.32 -3.16 7.68
CA GLN A 268 5.38 -2.43 8.38
C GLN A 268 6.72 -3.17 8.28
N VAL A 269 7.59 -2.73 7.37
CA VAL A 269 8.97 -3.25 7.27
C VAL A 269 9.89 -2.63 8.33
N GLU A 270 9.68 -1.34 8.61
CA GLU A 270 10.42 -0.59 9.63
C GLU A 270 9.51 0.42 10.34
N PRO A 271 9.84 0.84 11.58
CA PRO A 271 9.04 1.84 12.27
C PRO A 271 8.99 3.16 11.48
N LEU A 272 7.79 3.66 11.21
CA LEU A 272 7.59 4.93 10.51
C LEU A 272 8.34 6.11 11.16
N SER A 273 8.55 6.09 12.48
CA SER A 273 9.33 7.11 13.19
C SER A 273 10.78 7.21 12.69
N LEU A 274 11.40 6.09 12.34
CA LEU A 274 12.74 6.05 11.76
C LEU A 274 12.71 6.44 10.28
N TRP A 275 11.70 5.94 9.55
CA TRP A 275 11.52 6.27 8.13
C TRP A 275 11.36 7.78 7.92
N PHE A 276 10.52 8.47 8.72
CA PHE A 276 10.30 9.92 8.63
C PHE A 276 11.58 10.75 8.77
N ARG A 277 12.61 10.25 9.46
CA ARG A 277 13.88 10.98 9.62
C ARG A 277 14.69 11.09 8.33
N ARG A 278 14.42 10.22 7.35
CA ARG A 278 15.13 10.16 6.06
C ARG A 278 14.42 10.94 4.96
N ILE A 279 13.22 11.47 5.22
CA ILE A 279 12.42 12.16 4.22
C ILE A 279 12.86 13.63 4.13
N PRO A 280 13.14 14.17 2.93
CA PRO A 280 13.44 15.58 2.75
C PRO A 280 12.31 16.50 3.22
N SER A 281 12.65 17.68 3.75
CA SER A 281 11.67 18.68 4.18
C SER A 281 10.72 19.10 3.04
N SER A 282 11.24 19.27 1.83
CA SER A 282 10.44 19.61 0.64
C SER A 282 9.39 18.55 0.32
N VAL A 283 9.71 17.27 0.50
CA VAL A 283 8.77 16.16 0.35
C VAL A 283 7.76 16.17 1.49
N MET A 284 8.20 16.43 2.73
CA MET A 284 7.34 16.47 3.92
C MET A 284 6.27 17.58 3.86
N GLU A 285 6.60 18.71 3.25
CA GLU A 285 5.72 19.88 3.09
C GLU A 285 4.80 19.78 1.86
N SER A 286 5.05 18.81 0.98
CA SER A 286 4.25 18.62 -0.22
C SER A 286 2.77 18.31 0.07
N ARG A 287 1.90 18.66 -0.88
CA ARG A 287 0.47 18.34 -0.81
C ARG A 287 0.23 16.82 -0.73
N ALA A 288 0.98 16.05 -1.51
CA ALA A 288 0.87 14.59 -1.56
C ALA A 288 1.17 13.97 -0.18
N MET A 289 2.28 14.37 0.46
CA MET A 289 2.65 13.88 1.79
C MET A 289 1.69 14.38 2.88
N SER A 290 1.26 15.64 2.81
CA SER A 290 0.28 16.21 3.73
C SER A 290 -1.06 15.48 3.70
N PHE A 291 -1.51 15.06 2.50
CA PHE A 291 -2.66 14.17 2.33
C PHE A 291 -2.42 12.82 3.01
N ALA A 292 -1.34 12.11 2.66
CA ALA A 292 -1.07 10.77 3.16
C ALA A 292 -0.97 10.72 4.70
N ARG A 293 -0.32 11.71 5.31
CA ARG A 293 -0.23 11.84 6.77
C ARG A 293 -1.59 12.05 7.44
N ARG A 294 -2.47 12.86 6.83
CA ARG A 294 -3.82 13.08 7.35
C ARG A 294 -4.66 11.82 7.27
N ILE A 295 -4.65 11.13 6.13
CA ILE A 295 -5.36 9.85 5.94
C ILE A 295 -4.88 8.82 6.96
N LEU A 296 -3.57 8.62 7.12
CA LEU A 296 -3.01 7.70 8.10
C LEU A 296 -3.45 8.06 9.54
N ARG A 297 -3.47 9.36 9.88
CA ARG A 297 -3.93 9.84 11.18
C ARG A 297 -5.43 9.58 11.37
N TYR A 298 -6.27 9.88 10.39
CA TYR A 298 -7.71 9.68 10.47
C TYR A 298 -8.07 8.21 10.61
N TYR A 299 -7.38 7.33 9.87
CA TYR A 299 -7.53 5.89 9.99
C TYR A 299 -7.19 5.40 11.41
N ARG A 300 -5.99 5.76 11.92
CA ARG A 300 -5.54 5.33 13.27
C ARG A 300 -6.39 5.87 14.41
N LEU A 301 -6.97 7.06 14.26
CA LEU A 301 -7.86 7.66 15.26
C LEU A 301 -9.33 7.22 15.10
N GLY A 302 -9.64 6.41 14.09
CA GLY A 302 -11.01 6.00 13.78
C GLY A 302 -11.91 7.16 13.33
N ASN A 303 -11.35 8.25 12.80
CA ASN A 303 -12.12 9.38 12.29
C ASN A 303 -12.64 9.10 10.88
N TYR A 304 -13.67 8.24 10.81
CA TYR A 304 -14.26 7.77 9.57
C TYR A 304 -14.77 8.90 8.67
N LYS A 305 -15.41 9.93 9.24
CA LYS A 305 -15.96 11.06 8.47
C LYS A 305 -14.85 11.80 7.72
N ARG A 306 -13.77 12.17 8.42
CA ARG A 306 -12.65 12.87 7.79
C ARG A 306 -11.84 11.97 6.86
N PHE A 307 -11.72 10.68 7.17
CA PHE A 307 -11.04 9.73 6.29
C PHE A 307 -11.74 9.65 4.92
N ILE A 308 -13.05 9.43 4.90
CA ILE A 308 -13.83 9.29 3.67
C ILE A 308 -13.89 10.62 2.92
N SER A 309 -14.24 11.73 3.59
CA SER A 309 -14.38 13.03 2.91
C SER A 309 -13.05 13.54 2.35
N THR A 310 -11.95 13.43 3.11
CA THR A 310 -10.64 13.90 2.62
C THR A 310 -10.16 13.05 1.44
N THR A 311 -10.43 11.74 1.46
CA THR A 311 -10.11 10.85 0.34
C THR A 311 -10.88 11.29 -0.91
N GLU A 312 -12.18 11.55 -0.77
CA GLU A 312 -13.00 12.01 -1.89
C GLU A 312 -12.57 13.39 -2.42
N GLU A 313 -12.24 14.33 -1.54
CA GLU A 313 -11.93 15.72 -1.93
C GLU A 313 -10.54 15.85 -2.59
N GLU A 314 -9.55 15.07 -2.11
CA GLU A 314 -8.14 15.38 -2.37
C GLU A 314 -7.30 14.25 -2.96
N ALA A 315 -7.72 12.98 -2.89
CA ALA A 315 -6.87 11.86 -3.30
C ALA A 315 -6.50 11.95 -4.79
N SER A 316 -5.23 11.75 -5.12
CA SER A 316 -4.85 11.41 -6.50
C SER A 316 -5.34 10.01 -6.85
N TYR A 317 -5.37 9.67 -8.14
CA TYR A 317 -5.81 8.34 -8.58
C TYR A 317 -5.03 7.21 -7.89
N LEU A 318 -3.69 7.27 -7.89
CA LEU A 318 -2.86 6.25 -7.26
C LEU A 318 -3.02 6.18 -5.74
N GLN A 319 -3.21 7.34 -5.09
CA GLN A 319 -3.50 7.38 -3.65
C GLN A 319 -4.85 6.73 -3.35
N TYR A 320 -5.85 6.99 -4.18
CA TYR A 320 -7.17 6.38 -4.08
C TYR A 320 -7.11 4.86 -4.27
N CYS A 321 -6.37 4.36 -5.27
CA CYS A 321 -6.14 2.92 -5.48
C CYS A 321 -5.62 2.20 -4.23
N ILE A 322 -4.77 2.86 -3.42
CA ILE A 322 -4.25 2.31 -2.17
C ILE A 322 -5.27 2.42 -1.02
N VAL A 323 -6.00 3.52 -0.95
CA VAL A 323 -6.90 3.85 0.17
C VAL A 323 -8.24 3.12 0.07
N GLU A 324 -8.75 2.89 -1.14
CA GLU A 324 -10.07 2.32 -1.38
C GLU A 324 -10.34 1.00 -0.64
N PRO A 325 -9.43 0.00 -0.62
CA PRO A 325 -9.61 -1.23 0.16
C PRO A 325 -10.01 -1.02 1.62
N TYR A 326 -9.54 0.08 2.23
CA TYR A 326 -9.78 0.40 3.64
C TYR A 326 -11.11 1.14 3.86
N ILE A 327 -11.77 1.65 2.81
CA ILE A 327 -13.03 2.38 2.94
C ILE A 327 -14.12 1.47 3.54
N SER A 328 -14.19 0.20 3.13
CA SER A 328 -15.18 -0.75 3.68
C SER A 328 -14.98 -0.94 5.19
N GLU A 329 -13.73 -1.12 5.63
CA GLU A 329 -13.38 -1.25 7.05
C GLU A 329 -13.75 0.02 7.84
N VAL A 330 -13.43 1.19 7.29
CA VAL A 330 -13.76 2.48 7.91
C VAL A 330 -15.28 2.69 8.00
N ARG A 331 -16.04 2.25 6.98
CA ARG A 331 -17.52 2.28 7.02
C ARG A 331 -18.07 1.35 8.11
N LYS A 332 -17.49 0.15 8.30
CA LYS A 332 -17.89 -0.77 9.38
C LYS A 332 -17.66 -0.15 10.75
N LEU A 333 -16.51 0.51 10.93
CA LEU A 333 -16.21 1.27 12.14
C LEU A 333 -17.22 2.40 12.36
N ALA A 334 -17.54 3.17 11.32
CA ALA A 334 -18.51 4.26 11.39
C ALA A 334 -19.89 3.78 11.86
N VAL A 335 -20.39 2.70 11.24
CA VAL A 335 -21.67 2.08 11.58
C VAL A 335 -21.67 1.56 13.01
N SER A 336 -20.60 0.92 13.47
CA SER A 336 -20.43 0.48 14.85
C SER A 336 -20.47 1.64 15.85
N CYS A 337 -19.74 2.72 15.58
CA CYS A 337 -19.74 3.92 16.41
C CYS A 337 -21.13 4.58 16.47
N ILE A 338 -21.84 4.66 15.35
CA ILE A 338 -23.18 5.27 15.27
C ILE A 338 -24.21 4.40 16.00
N SER A 339 -24.20 3.08 15.78
CA SER A 339 -25.07 2.13 16.48
C SER A 339 -24.89 2.22 18.00
N TYR A 340 -23.65 2.25 18.47
CA TYR A 340 -23.36 2.31 19.91
C TYR A 340 -23.61 3.71 20.52
N GLY A 341 -23.40 4.77 19.75
CA GLY A 341 -23.55 6.16 20.19
C GLY A 341 -24.99 6.68 20.22
N GLY A 342 -25.96 5.90 19.74
CA GLY A 342 -27.37 6.28 19.70
C GLY A 342 -27.96 6.55 21.09
N TYR A 343 -28.55 7.74 21.27
CA TYR A 343 -29.30 8.08 22.47
C TYR A 343 -30.74 7.56 22.33
N LYS A 344 -31.12 6.62 23.21
CA LYS A 344 -32.38 5.82 23.16
C LYS A 344 -32.45 4.87 21.95
N LEU A 345 -33.38 3.92 21.97
CA LEU A 345 -33.64 2.96 20.87
C LEU A 345 -34.26 3.65 19.63
N GLN A 346 -33.96 4.94 19.42
CA GLN A 346 -34.45 5.63 18.23
C GLN A 346 -33.66 5.12 17.03
N PRO A 347 -34.35 4.68 15.98
CA PRO A 347 -33.68 4.24 14.77
C PRO A 347 -32.97 5.41 14.06
N TYR A 348 -31.88 5.10 13.38
CA TYR A 348 -31.05 6.09 12.70
C TYR A 348 -31.46 6.24 11.23
N PRO A 349 -31.67 7.47 10.70
CA PRO A 349 -32.07 7.66 9.31
C PRO A 349 -31.02 7.16 8.31
N VAL A 350 -31.41 6.25 7.40
CA VAL A 350 -30.55 5.72 6.33
C VAL A 350 -30.03 6.83 5.41
N GLU A 351 -30.85 7.85 5.12
CA GLU A 351 -30.44 9.00 4.30
C GLU A 351 -29.23 9.75 4.90
N HIS A 352 -29.21 9.92 6.23
CA HIS A 352 -28.10 10.58 6.91
C HIS A 352 -26.87 9.67 6.96
N LEU A 353 -27.07 8.37 7.14
CA LEU A 353 -25.99 7.38 7.11
C LEU A 353 -25.33 7.31 5.72
N SER A 354 -26.13 7.29 4.65
CA SER A 354 -25.66 7.37 3.25
C SER A 354 -24.74 8.57 3.03
N LYS A 355 -25.12 9.76 3.51
CA LYS A 355 -24.31 10.98 3.39
C LYS A 355 -22.98 10.88 4.16
N ILE A 356 -22.97 10.26 5.34
CA ILE A 356 -21.74 10.09 6.13
C ILE A 356 -20.80 9.07 5.50
N LEU A 357 -21.34 7.96 4.98
CA LEU A 357 -20.56 6.86 4.42
C LEU A 357 -20.23 7.06 2.93
N MET A 358 -20.79 8.11 2.31
CA MET A 358 -20.71 8.42 0.88
C MET A 358 -21.05 7.19 0.05
N MET A 359 -22.26 6.67 0.24
CA MET A 359 -22.82 5.50 -0.44
C MET A 359 -24.10 5.89 -1.15
N LYS A 360 -24.32 5.33 -2.36
CA LYS A 360 -25.50 5.60 -3.18
C LYS A 360 -26.77 5.29 -2.36
N SER A 361 -27.67 6.27 -2.30
CA SER A 361 -28.96 6.15 -1.60
C SER A 361 -30.11 5.75 -2.51
N PHE A 362 -29.92 5.74 -3.84
CA PHE A 362 -31.03 5.53 -4.78
C PHE A 362 -31.52 4.08 -4.68
N GLN A 363 -32.79 3.92 -4.28
CA GLN A 363 -33.48 2.67 -3.91
C GLN A 363 -33.07 2.02 -2.57
N GLU A 364 -32.41 2.74 -1.66
CA GLU A 364 -32.11 2.31 -0.27
C GLU A 364 -31.24 1.03 -0.13
N SER A 365 -30.93 0.30 -1.21
CA SER A 365 -30.39 -1.06 -1.12
C SER A 365 -28.94 -1.18 -0.68
N ASP A 366 -28.06 -0.22 -0.96
CA ASP A 366 -26.62 -0.39 -0.68
C ASP A 366 -26.27 -0.14 0.78
N VAL A 367 -26.82 0.92 1.38
CA VAL A 367 -26.62 1.21 2.80
C VAL A 367 -27.36 0.20 3.67
N GLU A 368 -28.55 -0.23 3.24
CA GLU A 368 -29.28 -1.30 3.91
C GLU A 368 -28.58 -2.64 3.80
N ALA A 369 -28.15 -3.05 2.60
CA ALA A 369 -27.35 -4.27 2.41
C ALA A 369 -26.06 -4.23 3.24
N PHE A 370 -25.36 -3.09 3.26
CA PHE A 370 -24.17 -2.94 4.10
C PHE A 370 -24.48 -3.02 5.60
N SER A 371 -25.62 -2.48 6.02
CA SER A 371 -26.08 -2.58 7.41
C SER A 371 -26.41 -4.03 7.78
N VAL A 372 -27.06 -4.78 6.87
CA VAL A 372 -27.34 -6.22 7.02
C VAL A 372 -26.06 -7.05 7.05
N ASP A 373 -25.06 -6.71 6.22
CA ASP A 373 -23.72 -7.31 6.24
C ASP A 373 -23.00 -7.07 7.58
N CYS A 374 -23.26 -5.92 8.20
CA CYS A 374 -22.81 -5.56 9.54
C CYS A 374 -23.68 -6.16 10.67
N ALA A 375 -24.67 -6.98 10.34
CA ALA A 375 -25.65 -7.58 11.25
C ALA A 375 -26.51 -6.55 12.02
N LEU A 376 -26.81 -5.41 11.39
CA LEU A 376 -27.80 -4.45 11.89
C LEU A 376 -29.16 -4.69 11.25
N GLU A 377 -30.20 -4.59 12.05
CA GLU A 377 -31.59 -4.63 11.58
C GLU A 377 -31.96 -3.29 10.94
N THR A 378 -32.59 -3.35 9.76
CA THR A 378 -33.21 -2.21 9.10
C THR A 378 -34.74 -2.33 9.21
N SER A 379 -35.42 -1.20 9.41
CA SER A 379 -36.88 -1.12 9.38
C SER A 379 -37.34 0.00 8.47
N ASP A 380 -38.52 -0.15 7.87
CA ASP A 380 -39.23 0.93 7.19
C ASP A 380 -40.35 1.39 8.12
N ASP A 381 -40.37 2.69 8.45
CA ASP A 381 -41.41 3.29 9.28
C ASP A 381 -42.69 3.60 8.50
N GLY A 382 -42.79 3.16 7.24
CA GLY A 382 -43.91 3.40 6.36
C GLY A 382 -43.91 4.81 5.76
N THR A 383 -42.85 5.59 5.97
CA THR A 383 -42.61 6.86 5.27
C THR A 383 -41.71 6.71 4.04
N GLY A 384 -41.25 5.49 3.75
CA GLY A 384 -40.29 5.21 2.66
C GLY A 384 -38.90 5.78 2.97
N LYS A 385 -38.55 5.82 4.26
CA LYS A 385 -37.24 6.21 4.76
C LYS A 385 -36.71 5.07 5.62
N GLY A 386 -35.76 4.31 5.08
CA GLY A 386 -35.10 3.25 5.82
C GLY A 386 -34.50 3.75 7.15
N LEU A 387 -34.61 2.92 8.17
CA LEU A 387 -34.13 3.18 9.52
C LEU A 387 -33.21 2.06 9.99
N VAL A 388 -32.08 2.40 10.62
CA VAL A 388 -31.14 1.41 11.18
C VAL A 388 -31.31 1.33 12.70
N SER A 389 -31.51 0.13 13.23
CA SER A 389 -31.60 -0.12 14.68
C SER A 389 -30.28 0.25 15.40
N THR A 390 -30.41 0.86 16.57
CA THR A 390 -29.28 1.28 17.41
C THR A 390 -29.05 0.32 18.58
N LYS A 391 -27.87 0.36 19.21
CA LYS A 391 -27.42 -0.50 20.32
C LYS A 391 -27.28 -1.98 19.98
N GLN A 392 -27.14 -2.31 18.70
CA GLN A 392 -26.79 -3.66 18.26
C GLN A 392 -25.27 -3.77 18.10
N ALA A 393 -24.71 -4.90 18.54
CA ALA A 393 -23.31 -5.21 18.32
C ALA A 393 -23.11 -5.45 16.82
N VAL A 394 -22.26 -4.64 16.18
CA VAL A 394 -21.84 -4.90 14.80
C VAL A 394 -20.99 -6.17 14.81
N ILE A 395 -21.52 -7.23 14.21
CA ILE A 395 -20.79 -8.48 14.04
C ILE A 395 -20.16 -8.41 12.65
N ASN A 396 -18.83 -8.45 12.60
CA ASN A 396 -18.13 -8.74 11.36
C ASN A 396 -18.48 -10.19 10.97
N LYS A 397 -19.49 -10.40 10.12
CA LYS A 397 -19.69 -11.70 9.49
C LYS A 397 -18.43 -12.00 8.69
N THR A 398 -17.58 -12.86 9.23
CA THR A 398 -16.42 -13.43 8.54
C THR A 398 -16.81 -14.63 7.69
N SER A 399 -18.06 -14.67 7.20
CA SER A 399 -18.45 -15.66 6.21
C SER A 399 -17.70 -15.34 4.92
N LYS A 400 -16.97 -16.34 4.40
CA LYS A 400 -16.30 -16.35 3.09
C LYS A 400 -17.29 -16.20 1.90
N GLU A 401 -18.50 -15.71 2.15
CA GLU A 401 -19.56 -15.49 1.18
C GLU A 401 -19.57 -14.00 0.83
N HIS A 402 -19.22 -13.74 -0.43
CA HIS A 402 -19.48 -12.53 -1.21
C HIS A 402 -19.79 -11.24 -0.42
N ASN A 403 -18.77 -10.58 0.13
CA ASN A 403 -18.94 -9.18 0.53
C ASN A 403 -19.18 -8.38 -0.75
N LYS A 404 -20.40 -7.86 -0.92
CA LYS A 404 -20.75 -6.92 -1.98
C LYS A 404 -19.74 -5.78 -1.95
N TYR A 405 -19.23 -5.40 -3.13
CA TYR A 405 -18.38 -4.23 -3.26
C TYR A 405 -19.27 -2.98 -3.26
N TYR A 406 -18.98 -2.05 -2.36
CA TYR A 406 -19.74 -0.82 -2.18
C TYR A 406 -18.90 0.37 -2.67
N GLU A 407 -19.25 0.91 -3.84
CA GLU A 407 -18.55 2.05 -4.43
C GLU A 407 -18.62 3.30 -3.55
N LEU A 408 -17.66 4.21 -3.74
CA LEU A 408 -17.74 5.55 -3.16
C LEU A 408 -18.60 6.42 -4.08
N ASP A 409 -19.69 6.95 -3.56
CA ASP A 409 -20.61 7.80 -4.32
C ASP A 409 -19.98 9.20 -4.53
N SER A 410 -19.26 9.36 -5.64
CA SER A 410 -18.63 10.63 -6.01
C SER A 410 -18.35 10.71 -7.51
N SER A 411 -18.92 11.73 -8.16
CA SER A 411 -18.64 12.07 -9.56
C SER A 411 -17.17 12.45 -9.82
N ARG A 412 -16.43 12.88 -8.79
CA ARG A 412 -14.99 13.16 -8.90
C ARG A 412 -14.22 11.85 -8.99
N ILE A 413 -14.52 10.90 -8.12
CA ILE A 413 -13.86 9.58 -8.13
C ILE A 413 -14.23 8.78 -9.38
N GLU A 414 -15.49 8.82 -9.81
CA GLU A 414 -15.91 8.18 -11.06
C GLU A 414 -15.11 8.72 -12.26
N ARG A 415 -14.93 10.05 -12.37
CA ARG A 415 -14.07 10.65 -13.40
C ARG A 415 -12.60 10.28 -13.23
N LEU A 416 -12.10 10.31 -12.00
CA LEU A 416 -10.71 9.96 -11.67
C LEU A 416 -10.36 8.51 -12.06
N CYS A 417 -11.32 7.59 -11.95
CA CYS A 417 -11.14 6.19 -12.36
C CYS A 417 -11.36 5.97 -13.87
N ALA A 418 -12.16 6.82 -14.54
CA ALA A 418 -12.38 6.74 -15.98
C ALA A 418 -11.18 7.26 -16.79
N GLU A 419 -10.49 8.27 -16.26
CA GLU A 419 -9.23 8.78 -16.79
C GLU A 419 -8.08 7.85 -16.35
N LEU A 420 -7.96 6.66 -16.96
CA LEU A 420 -6.78 5.81 -16.76
C LEU A 420 -5.52 6.64 -17.04
N PRO A 421 -4.65 6.89 -16.03
CA PRO A 421 -3.42 7.63 -16.30
C PRO A 421 -2.58 6.83 -17.28
N ALA A 422 -2.03 7.49 -18.30
CA ALA A 422 -1.04 6.87 -19.17
C ALA A 422 0.12 6.31 -18.29
N LEU A 423 0.32 4.99 -18.36
CA LEU A 423 1.27 4.24 -17.54
C LEU A 423 2.72 4.32 -18.06
#